data_AF-A0A6J7SV84-F1
#
_entry.id   AF-A0A6J7SV84-F1
#
_cell.length_a   1.000
_cell.length_b   1.000
_cell.length_c   1.000
_cell.angle_alpha   90.00
_cell.angle_beta   90.00
_cell.angle_gamma   90.00
#
_symmetry.space_group_name_H-M   'P 1'
#
loop_
_entity.id
_entity.type
_entity.pdbx_description
1 polymer ?
#
loop_
_entity_poly.entity_id
_entity_poly.type
_entity_poly.pdbx_seq_one_letter_code
_entity_poly.pdbx_strand_id
1 'polypeptide(L)'
;MKADDPAALASKAKLVETATDFLENAINLIASDKPSDAKGQELVPEWIADYRIYIADRRAFIVALRNATTRPYFAETDIEGVPVSERISKFARENNMKTCQTPYDLSV
;
A
#
# COMPACT_ATOMS: atom_id res chain seq x y z
N MET A 1 -21.47 -9.81 14.88
CA MET A 1 -21.59 -8.89 13.72
C MET A 1 -21.08 -9.63 12.50
N LYS A 2 -21.83 -9.69 11.39
CA LYS A 2 -21.34 -10.36 10.17
C LYS A 2 -20.28 -9.47 9.51
N ALA A 3 -19.28 -10.06 8.84
CA ALA A 3 -18.19 -9.30 8.22
C ALA A 3 -18.68 -8.29 7.15
N ASP A 4 -19.85 -8.56 6.55
CA ASP A 4 -20.49 -7.72 5.54
C ASP A 4 -21.53 -6.73 6.11
N ASP A 5 -21.72 -6.69 7.44
CA ASP A 5 -22.59 -5.68 8.07
C ASP A 5 -22.04 -4.28 7.76
N PRO A 6 -22.86 -3.32 7.26
CA PRO A 6 -22.40 -1.96 6.95
C PRO A 6 -21.58 -1.30 8.07
N ALA A 7 -21.93 -1.52 9.34
CA ALA A 7 -21.16 -0.94 10.45
C ALA A 7 -19.81 -1.66 10.67
N ALA A 8 -19.68 -2.92 10.28
CA ALA A 8 -18.41 -3.66 10.28
C ALA A 8 -17.52 -3.19 9.11
N LEU A 9 -18.11 -2.96 7.94
CA LEU A 9 -17.41 -2.40 6.78
C LEU A 9 -16.92 -0.98 7.04
N ALA A 10 -17.73 -0.13 7.67
CA ALA A 10 -17.33 1.22 8.09
C ALA A 10 -16.19 1.18 9.14
N SER A 11 -16.27 0.26 10.10
CA SER A 11 -15.20 0.06 11.09
C SER A 11 -13.90 -0.39 10.42
N LYS A 12 -13.99 -1.30 9.44
CA LYS A 12 -12.85 -1.72 8.62
C LYS A 12 -12.27 -0.56 7.83
N ALA A 13 -13.10 0.26 7.18
CA ALA A 13 -12.64 1.44 6.44
C ALA A 13 -11.79 2.37 7.31
N LYS A 14 -12.22 2.62 8.56
CA LYS A 14 -11.46 3.45 9.52
C LYS A 14 -10.11 2.82 9.90
N LEU A 15 -10.07 1.50 10.11
CA LEU A 15 -8.82 0.81 10.42
C LEU A 15 -7.83 0.89 9.24
N VAL A 16 -8.31 0.63 8.02
CA VAL A 16 -7.48 0.69 6.81
C VAL A 16 -7.02 2.12 6.52
N GLU A 17 -7.86 3.13 6.77
CA GLU A 17 -7.47 4.53 6.69
C GLU A 17 -6.32 4.86 7.63
N THR A 18 -6.45 4.49 8.90
CA THR A 18 -5.39 4.71 9.91
C THR A 18 -4.09 4.01 9.51
N ALA A 19 -4.15 2.75 9.06
CA ALA A 19 -2.98 2.01 8.59
C ALA A 19 -2.35 2.65 7.34
N THR A 20 -3.17 3.18 6.43
CA THR A 20 -2.70 3.84 5.20
C THR A 20 -2.06 5.19 5.52
N ASP A 21 -2.57 5.94 6.51
CA ASP A 21 -1.92 7.17 6.99
C ASP A 21 -0.53 6.90 7.55
N PHE A 22 -0.37 5.84 8.36
CA PHE A 22 0.95 5.45 8.87
C PHE A 22 1.91 5.05 7.75
N LEU A 23 1.43 4.30 6.76
CA LEU A 23 2.23 3.91 5.60
C LEU A 23 2.67 5.15 4.80
N GLU A 24 1.73 6.04 4.49
CA GLU A 24 2.02 7.27 3.74
C GLU A 24 3.02 8.17 4.47
N ASN A 25 2.89 8.31 5.78
CA ASN A 25 3.86 9.04 6.59
C ASN A 25 5.26 8.40 6.56
N ALA A 26 5.35 7.07 6.62
CA ALA A 26 6.63 6.37 6.51
C ALA A 26 7.28 6.58 5.14
N ILE A 27 6.51 6.50 4.04
CA ILE A 27 7.01 6.77 2.69
C ILE A 27 7.39 8.24 2.51
N ASN A 28 6.66 9.18 3.11
CA ASN A 28 7.04 10.60 3.12
C ASN A 28 8.39 10.80 3.82
N LEU A 29 8.63 10.13 4.95
CA LEU A 29 9.89 10.21 5.67
C LEU A 29 11.04 9.64 4.83
N ILE A 30 10.85 8.46 4.21
CA ILE A 30 11.88 7.87 3.34
C ILE A 30 12.17 8.77 2.13
N ALA A 31 11.13 9.37 1.53
CA ALA A 31 11.28 10.27 0.39
C ALA A 31 12.00 11.59 0.74
N SER A 32 12.08 11.95 2.03
CA SER A 32 12.84 13.11 2.50
C SER A 32 14.34 12.83 2.65
N ASP A 33 14.73 11.55 2.65
CA ASP A 33 16.12 11.11 2.61
C ASP A 33 16.53 10.76 1.17
N LYS A 34 17.83 10.71 0.91
CA LYS A 34 18.36 10.38 -0.42
C LYS A 34 19.55 9.42 -0.31
N PRO A 35 19.53 8.29 -1.05
CA PRO A 35 20.69 7.41 -1.16
C PRO A 35 21.93 8.16 -1.66
N SER A 36 23.10 7.84 -1.11
CA SER A 36 24.36 8.48 -1.51
C SER A 36 24.93 7.89 -2.79
N ASP A 37 24.63 6.63 -3.11
CA ASP A 37 25.14 5.95 -4.30
C ASP A 37 24.26 6.15 -5.54
N ALA A 38 24.87 6.10 -6.73
CA ALA A 38 24.18 6.39 -7.99
C ALA A 38 23.00 5.45 -8.27
N LYS A 39 23.13 4.16 -7.93
CA LYS A 39 22.08 3.17 -8.17
C LYS A 39 20.86 3.43 -7.27
N GLY A 40 21.09 3.75 -5.99
CA GLY A 40 20.04 4.14 -5.07
C GLY A 40 19.30 5.40 -5.55
N GLN A 41 20.04 6.40 -6.05
CA GLN A 41 19.44 7.64 -6.58
C GLN A 41 18.57 7.42 -7.82
N GLU A 42 18.86 6.38 -8.60
CA GLU A 42 18.06 5.97 -9.75
C GLU A 42 16.82 5.18 -9.34
N LEU A 43 16.98 4.14 -8.51
CA LEU A 43 15.92 3.16 -8.27
C LEU A 43 14.98 3.49 -7.10
N VAL A 44 15.46 4.17 -6.05
CA VAL A 44 14.61 4.49 -4.90
C VAL A 44 13.44 5.41 -5.26
N PRO A 45 13.59 6.43 -6.14
CA PRO A 45 12.45 7.21 -6.61
C PRO A 45 11.37 6.38 -7.31
N GLU A 46 11.76 5.39 -8.12
CA GLU A 46 10.80 4.48 -8.78
C GLU A 46 10.05 3.62 -7.76
N TRP A 47 10.77 3.07 -6.79
CA TRP A 47 10.17 2.30 -5.70
C TRP A 47 9.22 3.13 -4.82
N ILE A 48 9.54 4.41 -4.58
CA ILE A 48 8.63 5.36 -3.91
C ILE A 48 7.40 5.61 -4.79
N ALA A 49 7.56 5.76 -6.10
CA ALA A 49 6.43 5.96 -7.02
C ALA A 49 5.46 4.77 -7.00
N ASP A 50 5.98 3.55 -7.00
CA ASP A 50 5.18 2.34 -6.82
C ASP A 50 4.40 2.37 -5.50
N TYR A 51 5.03 2.79 -4.40
CA TYR A 51 4.35 2.99 -3.12
C TYR A 51 3.22 4.02 -3.18
N ARG A 52 3.37 5.10 -3.96
CA ARG A 52 2.29 6.09 -4.14
C ARG A 52 1.10 5.51 -4.87
N ILE A 53 1.33 4.66 -5.86
CA ILE A 53 0.28 3.90 -6.55
C ILE A 53 -0.43 2.99 -5.55
N TYR A 54 0.32 2.19 -4.79
CA TYR A 54 -0.25 1.29 -3.78
C TYR A 54 -1.07 2.03 -2.71
N ILE A 55 -0.59 3.21 -2.25
CA ILE A 55 -1.35 4.06 -1.33
C ILE A 55 -2.64 4.56 -1.97
N ALA A 56 -2.61 5.00 -3.24
CA ALA A 56 -3.81 5.42 -3.95
C ALA A 56 -4.85 4.29 -4.06
N ASP A 57 -4.41 3.07 -4.36
CA ASP A 57 -5.29 1.88 -4.40
C ASP A 57 -5.94 1.64 -3.03
N ARG A 58 -5.17 1.74 -1.94
CA ARG A 58 -5.70 1.62 -0.57
C ARG A 58 -6.72 2.71 -0.26
N ARG A 59 -6.50 3.96 -0.69
CA ARG A 59 -7.46 5.05 -0.54
C ARG A 59 -8.75 4.79 -1.32
N ALA A 60 -8.66 4.28 -2.54
CA ALA A 60 -9.83 3.88 -3.32
C ALA A 60 -10.61 2.75 -2.63
N PHE A 61 -9.91 1.77 -2.05
CA PHE A 61 -10.52 0.69 -1.29
C PHE A 61 -11.24 1.16 -0.02
N ILE A 62 -10.69 2.14 0.70
CA ILE A 62 -11.35 2.77 1.85
C ILE A 62 -12.68 3.41 1.44
N VAL A 63 -12.71 4.11 0.29
CA VAL A 63 -13.94 4.69 -0.25
C VAL A 63 -14.94 3.60 -0.61
N ALA A 64 -14.49 2.51 -1.24
CA ALA A 64 -15.35 1.37 -1.55
C ALA A 64 -15.96 0.74 -0.29
N LEU A 65 -15.17 0.52 0.77
CA LEU A 65 -15.64 -0.02 2.04
C LEU A 65 -16.74 0.83 2.70
N ARG A 66 -16.66 2.15 2.58
CA ARG A 66 -17.67 3.08 3.16
C ARG A 66 -19.02 3.00 2.45
N ASN A 67 -19.02 2.62 1.18
CA ASN A 67 -20.22 2.64 0.33
C ASN A 67 -20.80 1.24 0.04
N ALA A 68 -20.09 0.17 0.41
CA ALA A 68 -20.46 -1.17 0.05
C ALA A 68 -21.50 -1.79 1.01
N THR A 69 -22.37 -2.63 0.45
CA THR A 69 -23.32 -3.48 1.20
C THR A 69 -22.82 -4.91 1.36
N THR A 70 -21.73 -5.25 0.69
CA THR A 70 -20.97 -6.51 0.78
C THR A 70 -19.49 -6.19 0.79
N ARG A 71 -18.63 -7.03 1.39
CA ARG A 71 -17.19 -6.74 1.43
C ARG A 71 -16.61 -6.68 0.00
N PRO A 72 -16.04 -5.54 -0.43
CA PRO A 72 -15.35 -5.46 -1.71
C PRO A 72 -14.00 -6.18 -1.67
N TYR A 73 -13.51 -6.56 -2.85
CA TYR A 73 -12.15 -7.02 -3.06
C TYR A 73 -11.17 -5.84 -3.08
N PHE A 74 -9.96 -6.03 -2.57
CA PHE A 74 -8.90 -5.03 -2.68
C PHE A 74 -8.18 -5.23 -4.02
N ALA A 75 -8.47 -4.37 -4.99
CA ALA A 75 -7.84 -4.39 -6.29
C ALA A 75 -6.59 -3.50 -6.28
N GLU A 76 -5.46 -4.08 -6.67
CA GLU A 76 -4.20 -3.37 -6.84
C GLU A 76 -3.98 -3.01 -8.30
N THR A 77 -3.28 -1.91 -8.53
CA THR A 77 -2.77 -1.55 -9.84
C THR A 77 -1.78 -2.62 -10.31
N ASP A 78 -2.00 -3.11 -11.53
CA ASP A 78 -1.12 -4.02 -12.23
C ASP A 78 -0.12 -3.22 -13.08
N ILE A 79 1.16 -3.55 -12.97
CA ILE A 79 2.23 -2.95 -13.76
C ILE A 79 2.97 -4.11 -14.44
N GLU A 80 2.78 -4.22 -15.75
CA GLU A 80 3.39 -5.26 -16.60
C GLU A 80 3.04 -6.71 -16.17
N GLY A 81 1.81 -6.93 -15.70
CA GLY A 81 1.33 -8.24 -15.25
C GLY A 81 1.74 -8.58 -13.82
N VAL A 82 2.27 -7.61 -13.06
CA VAL A 82 2.68 -7.78 -11.66
C VAL A 82 1.91 -6.77 -10.79
N PRO A 83 1.22 -7.22 -9.73
CA PRO A 83 0.63 -6.32 -8.74
C PRO A 83 1.69 -5.39 -8.15
N VAL A 84 1.37 -4.12 -7.99
CA VAL A 84 2.32 -3.11 -7.52
C VAL A 84 2.96 -3.48 -6.16
N SER A 85 2.23 -4.14 -5.25
CA SER A 85 2.79 -4.62 -3.98
C SER A 85 3.92 -5.64 -4.15
N GLU A 86 3.87 -6.49 -5.18
CA GLU A 86 4.91 -7.46 -5.45
C GLU A 86 6.15 -6.79 -6.04
N ARG A 87 6.00 -5.77 -6.89
CA ARG A 87 7.14 -4.94 -7.35
C ARG A 87 7.84 -4.27 -6.17
N ILE A 88 7.08 -3.62 -5.29
CA ILE A 88 7.57 -2.99 -4.05
C ILE A 88 8.29 -4.02 -3.17
N SER A 89 7.65 -5.15 -2.90
CA SER A 89 8.15 -6.14 -1.96
C SER A 89 9.36 -6.88 -2.49
N LYS A 90 9.42 -7.15 -3.80
CA LYS A 90 10.59 -7.71 -4.47
C LYS A 90 11.80 -6.78 -4.34
N PHE A 91 11.64 -5.50 -4.65
CA PHE A 91 12.72 -4.51 -4.47
C PHE A 91 13.22 -4.49 -3.01
N ALA A 92 12.30 -4.48 -2.05
CA ALA A 92 12.66 -4.50 -0.63
C ALA A 92 13.41 -5.79 -0.23
N ARG A 93 13.00 -6.96 -0.72
CA ARG A 93 13.70 -8.23 -0.46
C ARG A 93 15.09 -8.27 -1.09
N GLU A 94 15.23 -7.85 -2.34
CA GLU A 94 16.51 -7.85 -3.07
C GLU A 94 17.54 -6.89 -2.45
N ASN A 95 17.07 -5.86 -1.73
CA ASN A 95 17.92 -4.89 -1.04
C ASN A 95 17.99 -5.10 0.48
N ASN A 96 17.58 -6.27 1.00
CA ASN A 96 17.60 -6.61 2.43
C ASN A 96 16.81 -5.64 3.35
N MET A 97 15.79 -4.98 2.81
CA MET A 97 14.92 -4.04 3.53
C MET A 97 13.60 -4.72 3.91
N LYS A 98 13.65 -5.85 4.64
CA LYS A 98 12.47 -6.69 4.89
C LYS A 98 11.27 -5.93 5.47
N THR A 99 11.52 -4.93 6.32
CA THR A 99 10.51 -4.06 6.96
C THR A 99 9.89 -3.04 6.02
N CYS A 100 10.47 -2.85 4.84
CA CYS A 100 9.99 -1.93 3.81
C CYS A 100 9.15 -2.64 2.73
N GLN A 101 8.84 -3.93 2.90
CA GLN A 101 7.84 -4.61 2.08
C GLN A 101 6.45 -4.07 2.36
N THR A 102 5.51 -4.26 1.42
CA THR A 102 4.13 -3.86 1.64
C THR A 102 3.51 -4.64 2.79
N PRO A 103 2.56 -4.03 3.54
CA PRO A 103 1.79 -4.77 4.52
C PRO A 103 0.87 -5.80 3.83
N TYR A 104 0.73 -6.98 4.45
CA TYR A 104 -0.16 -8.06 4.01
C TYR A 104 -1.56 -7.97 4.64
N ASP A 105 -1.94 -6.79 5.13
CA ASP A 105 -3.16 -6.56 5.90
C ASP A 105 -4.45 -6.58 5.04
N LEU A 106 -4.30 -6.36 3.73
CA LEU A 106 -5.39 -6.35 2.76
C LEU A 106 -5.34 -7.48 1.72
N SER A 107 -4.20 -8.17 1.61
CA SER A 107 -4.05 -9.35 0.76
C SER A 107 -4.96 -10.48 1.24
N VAL A 108 -5.56 -11.20 0.29
CA VAL A 108 -6.45 -12.35 0.54
C VAL A 108 -5.73 -13.68 0.44
#